data_AF-A0AAV4UAK4-F1
#
_entry.id   AF-A0AAV4UAK4-F1
#
_cell.length_a   1.000
_cell.length_b   1.000
_cell.length_c   1.000
_cell.angle_alpha   90.00
_cell.angle_beta   90.00
_cell.angle_gamma   90.00
#
_symmetry.space_group_name_H-M   'P 1'
#
loop_
_entity.id
_entity.type
_entity.pdbx_description
1 polymer ?
#
loop_
_entity_poly.entity_id
_entity_poly.type
_entity_poly.pdbx_seq_one_letter_code
_entity_poly.pdbx_strand_id
1 'polypeptide(L)'
;MQGDFFLNQLITGHGTVGAHQARLLKKSPSCQCGHPTEDRQHIIYQCPLRNSIRYKHLPPNHSSISMNLIFANNKSKKGLIEIMKIKLQSALQPIEGEDDPSH
;
A
#
# COMPACT_ATOMS: atom_id res chain seq x y z
N MET A 1 23.85 1.30 3.38
CA MET A 1 22.64 0.45 3.34
C MET A 1 21.75 1.01 2.25
N GLN A 2 21.67 0.35 1.10
CA GLN A 2 20.80 0.80 0.01
C GLN A 2 19.36 0.47 0.42
N GLY A 3 18.56 1.50 0.70
CA GLY A 3 17.19 1.30 1.19
C GLY A 3 16.32 0.67 0.11
N ASP A 4 15.50 -0.30 0.49
CA ASP A 4 14.51 -0.87 -0.42
C ASP A 4 13.46 0.21 -0.73
N PHE A 5 13.37 0.60 -2.00
CA PHE A 5 12.45 1.64 -2.47
C PHE A 5 11.02 1.39 -1.99
N PHE A 6 10.51 0.17 -2.11
CA PHE A 6 9.13 -0.17 -1.78
C PHE A 6 8.87 -0.10 -0.28
N LEU A 7 9.81 -0.63 0.53
CA LEU A 7 9.70 -0.52 1.98
C LEU A 7 9.79 0.94 2.45
N ASN A 8 10.67 1.74 1.87
CA ASN A 8 10.82 3.15 2.23
C ASN A 8 9.53 3.94 1.96
N GLN A 9 8.86 3.69 0.82
CA GLN A 9 7.57 4.31 0.51
C GLN A 9 6.52 3.93 1.56
N LEU A 10 6.43 2.65 1.92
CA LEU A 10 5.47 2.19 2.93
C LEU A 10 5.80 2.72 4.33
N ILE A 11 7.07 2.68 4.76
CA ILE A 11 7.50 3.15 6.08
C ILE A 11 7.20 4.64 6.24
N THR A 12 7.47 5.45 5.22
CA THR A 12 7.26 6.90 5.31
C THR A 12 5.83 7.31 4.92
N GLY A 13 5.02 6.37 4.43
CA GLY A 13 3.67 6.62 3.95
C GLY A 13 3.65 7.53 2.72
N HIS A 14 4.62 7.42 1.81
CA HIS A 14 4.77 8.22 0.60
C HIS A 14 4.37 7.44 -0.67
N GLY A 15 4.47 8.10 -1.83
CA GLY A 15 4.32 7.48 -3.14
C GLY A 15 2.86 7.19 -3.48
N THR A 16 2.51 5.91 -3.62
CA THR A 16 1.18 5.45 -4.03
C THR A 16 0.21 5.21 -2.88
N VAL A 17 0.57 5.63 -1.66
CA VAL A 17 -0.33 5.60 -0.50
C VAL A 17 -1.38 6.71 -0.66
N GLY A 18 -2.67 6.34 -0.63
CA GLY A 18 -3.79 7.27 -0.89
C GLY A 18 -3.75 8.53 -0.03
N ALA A 19 -3.48 8.41 1.27
CA ALA A 19 -3.35 9.57 2.16
C ALA A 19 -2.26 10.58 1.73
N HIS A 20 -1.19 10.10 1.11
CA HIS A 20 -0.12 10.97 0.58
C HIS A 20 -0.52 11.64 -0.72
N GLN A 21 -1.13 10.89 -1.64
CA GLN A 21 -1.63 11.43 -2.90
C GLN A 21 -2.75 12.46 -2.69
N ALA A 22 -3.62 12.27 -1.68
CA ALA A 22 -4.62 13.26 -1.32
C ALA A 22 -3.98 14.58 -0.86
N ARG A 23 -2.93 14.51 -0.03
CA ARG A 23 -2.23 15.69 0.48
C ARG A 23 -1.50 16.47 -0.61
N LEU A 24 -0.82 15.79 -1.53
CA LEU A 24 0.02 16.44 -2.54
C LEU A 24 -0.67 16.67 -3.89
N LEU A 25 -1.54 15.76 -4.31
CA LEU A 25 -2.14 15.73 -5.65
C LEU A 25 -3.66 15.94 -5.63
N LYS A 26 -4.27 16.20 -4.46
CA LYS A 26 -5.72 16.34 -4.28
C LYS A 26 -6.55 15.16 -4.81
N LYS A 27 -5.94 13.97 -4.88
CA LYS A 27 -6.63 12.71 -5.25
C LYS A 27 -7.49 12.21 -4.08
N SER A 28 -8.41 11.29 -4.36
CA SER A 28 -9.15 10.61 -3.30
C SER A 28 -8.19 9.85 -2.36
N PRO A 29 -8.33 9.99 -1.03
CA PRO A 29 -7.57 9.20 -0.07
C PRO A 29 -8.07 7.76 0.03
N SER A 30 -9.22 7.43 -0.57
CA SER A 30 -9.89 6.13 -0.40
C SER A 30 -9.08 4.97 -0.98
N CYS A 31 -9.10 3.83 -0.29
CA CYS A 31 -8.58 2.58 -0.84
C CYS A 31 -9.57 1.97 -1.83
N GLN A 32 -9.06 1.24 -2.82
CA GLN A 32 -9.87 0.46 -3.78
C GLN A 32 -10.78 -0.58 -3.10
N CYS A 33 -10.49 -0.97 -1.85
CA CYS A 33 -11.36 -1.85 -1.08
C CYS A 33 -12.60 -1.16 -0.47
N GLY A 34 -12.78 0.16 -0.70
CA GLY A 34 -13.86 0.96 -0.13
C GLY A 34 -13.53 1.63 1.21
N HIS A 35 -12.34 1.41 1.78
CA HIS A 35 -11.94 2.09 3.02
C HIS A 35 -11.71 3.59 2.78
N PRO A 36 -12.20 4.50 3.65
CA PRO A 36 -12.22 5.95 3.39
C PRO A 36 -10.82 6.57 3.32
N THR A 37 -9.84 5.98 4.00
CA THR A 37 -8.46 6.48 3.98
C THR A 37 -7.48 5.32 3.88
N GLU A 38 -6.70 5.32 2.81
CA GLU A 38 -5.62 4.37 2.62
C GLU A 38 -4.33 4.91 3.25
N ASP A 39 -4.01 4.39 4.43
CA ASP A 39 -2.77 4.66 5.14
C ASP A 39 -1.95 3.37 5.38
N ARG A 40 -0.82 3.50 6.07
CA ARG A 40 0.07 2.37 6.39
C ARG A 40 -0.64 1.32 7.24
N GLN A 41 -1.46 1.74 8.20
CA GLN A 41 -2.18 0.84 9.10
C GLN A 41 -3.17 0.00 8.31
N HIS A 42 -3.93 0.65 7.44
CA HIS A 42 -4.87 0.00 6.54
C HIS A 42 -4.14 -1.00 5.63
N ILE A 43 -3.09 -0.56 4.93
CA ILE A 43 -2.34 -1.39 3.98
C ILE A 43 -1.77 -2.65 4.66
N ILE A 44 -1.19 -2.52 5.86
CA ILE A 44 -0.51 -3.62 6.55
C ILE A 44 -1.51 -4.55 7.25
N TYR A 45 -2.52 -4.01 7.92
CA TYR A 45 -3.32 -4.77 8.90
C TYR A 45 -4.79 -4.97 8.54
N GLN A 46 -5.38 -4.11 7.71
CA GLN A 46 -6.84 -4.09 7.55
C GLN A 46 -7.31 -4.35 6.12
N CYS A 47 -6.50 -4.03 5.12
CA CYS A 47 -6.92 -4.08 3.72
C CYS A 47 -7.26 -5.52 3.30
N PRO A 48 -8.52 -5.85 2.95
CA PRO A 48 -8.91 -7.20 2.59
C PRO A 48 -8.26 -7.65 1.28
N LEU A 49 -7.96 -6.71 0.36
CA LEU A 49 -7.24 -6.97 -0.90
C LEU A 49 -5.82 -7.51 -0.69
N ARG A 50 -5.28 -7.40 0.53
CA ARG A 50 -3.92 -7.84 0.88
C ARG A 50 -3.92 -9.10 1.76
N ASN A 51 -5.08 -9.69 2.04
CA ASN A 51 -5.22 -10.86 2.92
C ASN A 51 -4.33 -12.03 2.51
N SER A 52 -4.31 -12.41 1.23
CA SER A 52 -3.52 -13.54 0.74
C SER A 52 -2.02 -13.38 1.02
N ILE A 53 -1.47 -12.20 0.72
CA ILE A 53 -0.07 -11.89 0.98
C ILE A 53 0.20 -11.84 2.48
N ARG A 54 -0.73 -11.26 3.25
CA ARG A 54 -0.67 -11.19 4.71
C ARG A 54 -0.57 -12.58 5.33
N TYR A 55 -1.46 -13.50 4.97
CA TYR A 55 -1.46 -14.88 5.48
C TYR A 55 -0.19 -15.65 5.07
N LYS A 56 0.35 -15.38 3.88
CA LYS A 56 1.56 -16.03 3.39
C LYS A 56 2.83 -15.53 4.08
N HIS A 57 2.93 -14.22 4.37
CA HIS A 57 4.19 -13.56 4.73
C HIS A 57 4.27 -13.01 6.15
N LEU A 58 3.14 -12.63 6.76
CA LEU A 58 3.13 -12.05 8.10
C LEU A 58 2.97 -13.14 9.18
N PRO A 59 3.45 -12.89 10.41
CA PRO A 59 3.24 -13.81 11.53
C PRO A 59 1.75 -14.06 11.79
N PRO A 60 1.35 -15.23 12.33
CA PRO A 60 -0.06 -15.50 12.66
C PRO A 60 -0.65 -14.45 13.62
N ASN A 61 0.14 -13.92 14.54
CA ASN A 61 -0.25 -12.86 15.48
C ASN A 61 -0.01 -11.44 14.96
N HIS A 62 0.11 -11.24 13.64
CA HIS A 62 0.44 -9.95 13.05
C HIS A 62 -0.50 -8.82 13.49
N SER A 63 -1.79 -9.11 13.71
CA SER A 63 -2.79 -8.13 14.16
C SER A 63 -2.50 -7.55 15.55
N SER A 64 -1.65 -8.22 16.34
CA SER A 64 -1.35 -7.86 17.73
C SER A 64 0.07 -7.32 17.93
N ILE A 65 0.90 -7.28 16.87
CA ILE A 65 2.29 -6.81 16.97
C ILE A 65 2.49 -5.48 16.24
N SER A 66 3.43 -4.69 16.75
CA SER A 66 3.73 -3.36 16.21
C SER A 66 4.33 -3.43 14.80
N MET A 67 4.15 -2.35 14.03
CA MET A 67 4.73 -2.24 12.68
C MET A 67 6.24 -2.41 12.69
N ASN A 68 6.93 -1.97 13.75
CA ASN A 68 8.38 -2.11 13.87
C ASN A 68 8.80 -3.59 13.87
N LEU A 69 8.04 -4.47 14.52
CA LEU A 69 8.30 -5.92 14.50
C LEU A 69 8.03 -6.53 13.12
N ILE A 70 6.98 -6.06 12.43
CA ILE A 70 6.70 -6.44 11.04
C ILE A 70 7.86 -6.00 10.12
N PHE A 71 8.32 -4.76 10.25
CA PHE A 71 9.42 -4.21 9.47
C PHE A 71 10.78 -4.81 9.83
N ALA A 72 10.95 -5.40 11.01
CA ALA A 72 12.19 -6.11 11.36
C ALA A 72 12.25 -7.52 10.73
N ASN A 73 11.10 -8.15 10.47
CA ASN A 73 11.03 -9.51 9.96
C ASN A 73 11.25 -9.58 8.44
N ASN A 74 12.27 -10.33 7.98
CA ASN A 74 12.60 -10.44 6.56
C ASN A 74 11.53 -11.13 5.70
N LYS A 75 10.77 -12.07 6.26
CA LYS A 75 9.64 -12.72 5.55
C LYS A 75 8.50 -11.73 5.36
N SER A 76 8.19 -10.95 6.39
CA SER A 76 7.19 -9.89 6.33
C SER A 76 7.59 -8.77 5.39
N LYS A 77 8.85 -8.31 5.41
CA LYS A 77 9.39 -7.35 4.43
C LYS A 77 9.12 -7.78 3.00
N LYS A 78 9.38 -9.06 2.65
CA LYS A 78 9.07 -9.59 1.30
C LYS A 78 7.61 -9.42 0.94
N GLY A 79 6.69 -9.74 1.85
CA GLY A 79 5.25 -9.55 1.63
C GLY A 79 4.86 -8.07 1.49
N LEU A 80 5.46 -7.18 2.28
CA LEU A 80 5.22 -5.74 2.18
C LEU A 80 5.70 -5.16 0.84
N ILE A 81 6.86 -5.61 0.35
CA ILE A 81 7.37 -5.25 -0.98
C ILE A 81 6.40 -5.71 -2.07
N GLU A 82 5.87 -6.93 -1.97
CA GLU A 82 4.88 -7.48 -2.91
C GLU A 82 3.60 -6.63 -2.94
N ILE A 83 3.07 -6.26 -1.77
CA ILE A 83 1.92 -5.35 -1.64
C ILE A 83 2.18 -4.01 -2.35
N MET A 84 3.35 -3.42 -2.13
CA MET A 84 3.69 -2.12 -2.71
C MET A 84 3.94 -2.19 -4.22
N LYS A 85 4.48 -3.30 -4.73
CA LYS A 85 4.60 -3.53 -6.18
C LYS A 85 3.25 -3.58 -6.86
N ILE A 86 2.29 -4.33 -6.30
CA ILE A 86 0.92 -4.40 -6.81
C ILE A 86 0.28 -3.00 -6.83
N LYS A 87 0.43 -2.24 -5.74
CA LYS A 87 -0.09 -0.86 -5.69
C LYS A 87 0.56 0.04 -6.74
N LEU A 88 1.87 -0.06 -6.94
CA LEU A 88 2.55 0.72 -7.97
C LEU A 88 2.05 0.35 -9.36
N GLN A 89 1.89 -0.94 -9.66
CA GLN A 89 1.35 -1.40 -10.94
C GLN A 89 -0.06 -0.86 -11.19
N SER A 90 -0.96 -0.94 -10.20
CA SER A 90 -2.31 -0.37 -10.31
C SER A 90 -2.32 1.15 -10.53
N ALA A 91 -1.31 1.87 -10.03
CA ALA A 91 -1.19 3.31 -10.23
C ALA A 91 -0.59 3.70 -11.60
N LEU A 92 0.06 2.75 -12.28
CA LEU A 92 0.66 2.93 -13.60
C LEU A 92 -0.25 2.45 -14.74
N GLN A 93 -1.40 1.83 -14.44
CA GLN A 93 -2.35 1.47 -15.49
C GLN A 93 -2.92 2.74 -16.13
N PRO A 94 -3.08 2.78 -17.46
CA PRO A 94 -3.75 3.88 -18.15
C PRO A 94 -5.12 4.13 -17.53
N ILE A 95 -5.52 5.39 -17.44
CA ILE A 95 -6.89 5.75 -17.08
C ILE A 95 -7.75 5.33 -18.28
N GLU A 96 -8.41 4.17 -18.21
CA GLU A 96 -9.47 3.84 -19.15
C GLU A 96 -10.65 4.77 -18.84
N GLY A 97 -10.90 5.76 -19.71
CA GLY A 97 -12.09 6.61 -19.64
C GLY A 97 -11.90 8.13 -19.56
N GLU A 98 -10.79 8.71 -20.02
CA GLU A 98 -10.90 10.06 -20.61
C GLU A 98 -11.39 9.89 -22.06
N ASP A 99 -12.67 9.58 -22.20
CA ASP A 99 -13.39 10.05 -23.38
C ASP A 99 -13.34 11.57 -23.30
N ASP A 100 -12.49 12.18 -24.13
CA ASP A 100 -12.52 13.61 -24.42
C ASP A 100 -13.92 13.98 -24.90
N PRO A 101 -14.75 14.66 -24.09
CA PRO A 101 -15.97 15.23 -24.60
C PRO A 101 -15.60 16.63 -25.13
N SER A 102 -15.44 16.69 -26.45
CA SER A 102 -15.59 17.88 -27.30
C SER A 102 -14.33 18.72 -27.58
N HIS A 103 -13.76 18.56 -28.78
CA HIS A 103 -13.96 19.49 -29.91
C HIS A 103 -13.59 18.88 -31.26
#